data_AF-A0A150TYP2-F1
#
_entry.id   AF-A0A150TYP2-F1
#
_cell.length_a   1.000
_cell.length_b   1.000
_cell.length_c   1.000
_cell.angle_alpha   90.00
_cell.angle_beta   90.00
_cell.angle_gamma   90.00
#
_symmetry.space_group_name_H-M   'P 1'
#
loop_
_entity.id
_entity.type
_entity.pdbx_description
1 polymer ?
#
loop_
_entity_poly.entity_id
_entity_poly.type
_entity_poly.pdbx_seq_one_letter_code
_entity_poly.pdbx_strand_id
1 'polypeptide(L)'
;MASSDGAEGADLEETGTAEGALRLSDVAVVPVYFDHENRFTVDRERSVYAHFTSHPGRTLTLELQPIAGGRTATVDFRLHEVTSEGRLRHIRRLRDGRGQGLATWESRGTGSYVVQVLAPRAPVEVELRLSCGADVCSPVAQPGEMCAGIAGIRCADGLYCDFAPEANCGAYDRSGTCEFVPEVCRQDYDPVCGCDGLTYGNDCVAATAGVSVRSLGECGPTVVGLGESCGGFTLGGLRVCGDGLYCKYAPDAICGRADAAGTCAEKPEVCTKELAPVCGCDGQTYSNACVAAASGISVDARGACAPPPVE
;
A
#
# COMPACT_ATOMS: atom_id res chain seq x y z
N MET A 1 58.12 27.23 -31.20
CA MET A 1 57.25 28.31 -30.70
C MET A 1 55.86 27.72 -30.57
N ALA A 2 55.27 27.86 -29.38
CA ALA A 2 54.09 27.14 -28.91
C ALA A 2 52.77 27.87 -29.24
N SER A 3 51.67 27.12 -29.05
CA SER A 3 50.31 27.56 -28.70
C SER A 3 49.42 28.16 -29.81
N SER A 4 48.09 28.03 -29.83
CA SER A 4 47.06 27.19 -29.17
C SER A 4 45.68 27.68 -29.67
N ASP A 5 44.72 26.75 -29.78
CA ASP A 5 43.25 26.80 -29.61
C ASP A 5 42.40 28.09 -29.54
N GLY A 6 41.12 27.94 -29.92
CA GLY A 6 39.94 28.69 -29.44
C GLY A 6 38.89 28.94 -30.54
N ALA A 7 37.81 28.15 -30.69
CA ALA A 7 36.58 28.01 -29.88
C ALA A 7 35.45 28.99 -30.25
N GLU A 8 34.31 28.36 -30.60
CA GLU A 8 32.88 28.70 -30.46
C GLU A 8 32.38 30.14 -30.23
N GLY A 9 31.24 30.42 -30.87
CA GLY A 9 30.34 31.50 -30.46
C GLY A 9 29.08 31.56 -31.33
N ALA A 10 27.94 31.12 -30.79
CA ALA A 10 26.61 31.65 -31.12
C ALA A 10 25.56 31.07 -30.14
N ASP A 11 25.51 31.63 -28.94
CA ASP A 11 24.28 31.70 -28.16
C ASP A 11 23.36 32.77 -28.78
N LEU A 12 22.10 32.41 -29.03
CA LEU A 12 20.99 33.36 -29.10
C LEU A 12 19.79 32.76 -28.39
N GLU A 13 19.47 33.38 -27.25
CA GLU A 13 18.25 33.25 -26.47
C GLU A 13 17.02 33.65 -27.30
N GLU A 14 15.89 32.96 -27.11
CA GLU A 14 14.58 33.59 -27.24
C GLU A 14 13.49 32.88 -26.38
N THR A 15 12.88 33.69 -25.51
CA THR A 15 11.51 33.61 -24.96
C THR A 15 11.19 32.62 -23.80
N GLY A 16 11.38 33.10 -22.57
CA GLY A 16 10.26 33.57 -21.73
C GLY A 16 9.15 32.59 -21.32
N THR A 17 9.46 31.61 -20.45
CA THR A 17 8.56 31.21 -19.35
C THR A 17 9.42 30.87 -18.14
N ALA A 18 9.27 31.64 -17.07
CA ALA A 18 10.00 31.63 -15.80
C ALA A 18 10.76 30.33 -15.44
N GLU A 19 12.04 30.26 -15.79
CA GLU A 19 12.96 29.27 -15.23
C GLU A 19 13.08 29.55 -13.71
N GLY A 20 12.54 28.64 -12.89
CA GLY A 20 12.55 28.74 -11.43
C GLY A 20 11.22 29.06 -10.74
N ALA A 21 10.10 29.21 -11.47
CA ALA A 21 8.78 29.43 -10.89
C ALA A 21 7.99 28.14 -10.57
N LEU A 22 8.26 27.04 -11.28
CA LEU A 22 7.51 25.80 -11.12
C LEU A 22 7.98 25.04 -9.86
N ARG A 23 7.06 24.66 -8.98
CA ARG A 23 7.35 23.74 -7.86
C ARG A 23 6.86 22.34 -8.19
N LEU A 24 7.48 21.36 -7.53
CA LEU A 24 7.04 19.95 -7.62
C LEU A 24 5.56 19.80 -7.20
N SER A 25 5.12 20.59 -6.22
CA SER A 25 3.72 20.62 -5.74
C SER A 25 2.72 21.10 -6.79
N ASP A 26 3.16 21.82 -7.81
CA ASP A 26 2.29 22.47 -8.79
C ASP A 26 2.08 21.60 -10.03
N VAL A 27 2.74 20.44 -10.09
CA VAL A 27 2.69 19.52 -11.23
C VAL A 27 2.22 18.14 -10.79
N ALA A 28 1.30 17.57 -11.57
CA ALA A 28 1.01 16.15 -11.46
C ALA A 28 2.22 15.36 -11.98
N VAL A 29 2.82 14.56 -11.11
CA VAL A 29 3.98 13.75 -11.44
C VAL A 29 3.61 12.29 -11.64
N VAL A 30 4.32 11.64 -12.55
CA VAL A 30 4.30 10.19 -12.74
C VAL A 30 5.57 9.65 -12.10
N PRO A 31 5.50 8.74 -11.12
CA PRO A 31 6.69 8.15 -10.54
C PRO A 31 7.38 7.25 -11.56
N VAL A 32 8.72 7.28 -11.58
CA VAL A 32 9.54 6.39 -12.41
C VAL A 32 10.62 5.75 -11.56
N TYR A 33 10.97 4.50 -11.90
CA TYR A 33 11.77 3.62 -11.07
C TYR A 33 13.02 3.16 -11.80
N PHE A 34 14.08 2.90 -11.04
CA PHE A 34 15.32 2.35 -11.57
C PHE A 34 15.16 0.90 -11.96
N ASP A 35 15.80 0.52 -13.07
CA ASP A 35 15.83 -0.86 -13.58
C ASP A 35 14.44 -1.49 -13.78
N HIS A 36 13.43 -0.64 -13.94
CA HIS A 36 12.05 -1.01 -14.23
C HIS A 36 11.61 -0.46 -15.59
N GLU A 37 10.61 -1.11 -16.18
CA GLU A 37 9.93 -0.60 -17.37
C GLU A 37 9.05 0.59 -16.97
N ASN A 38 9.43 1.81 -17.36
CA ASN A 38 8.60 2.99 -17.20
C ASN A 38 8.01 3.37 -18.56
N ARG A 39 6.72 3.10 -18.76
CA ARG A 39 6.00 3.42 -19.99
C ARG A 39 4.85 4.36 -19.71
N PHE A 40 4.70 5.36 -20.57
CA PHE A 40 3.57 6.29 -20.49
C PHE A 40 3.27 6.91 -21.85
N THR A 41 2.02 7.33 -22.03
CA THR A 41 1.56 8.05 -23.22
C THR A 41 1.72 9.55 -23.00
N VAL A 42 2.32 10.24 -23.97
CA VAL A 42 2.45 11.70 -23.96
C VAL A 42 1.49 12.29 -24.98
N ASP A 43 0.53 13.08 -24.51
CA ASP A 43 -0.49 13.73 -25.35
C ASP A 43 0.04 14.97 -26.08
N ARG A 44 -0.69 15.40 -27.13
CA ARG A 44 -0.30 16.53 -28.01
C ARG A 44 -0.14 17.89 -27.31
N GLU A 45 -0.73 18.06 -26.13
CA GLU A 45 -0.85 19.37 -25.47
C GLU A 45 -0.38 19.37 -24.01
N ARG A 46 0.02 18.21 -23.47
CA ARG A 46 0.38 18.06 -22.06
C ARG A 46 1.73 17.36 -21.92
N SER A 47 2.68 18.07 -21.34
CA SER A 47 3.95 17.48 -20.93
C SER A 47 3.71 16.51 -19.78
N VAL A 48 4.47 15.41 -19.76
CA VAL A 48 4.51 14.49 -18.63
C VAL A 48 5.68 14.87 -17.73
N TYR A 49 5.47 14.88 -16.41
CA TYR A 49 6.50 15.17 -15.42
C TYR A 49 6.83 13.87 -14.69
N ALA A 50 7.85 13.16 -15.15
CA ALA A 50 8.29 11.93 -14.51
C ALA A 50 9.21 12.25 -13.32
N HIS A 51 8.92 11.74 -12.12
CA HIS A 51 9.66 12.04 -10.89
C HIS A 51 10.33 10.79 -10.31
N PHE A 52 11.54 10.98 -9.78
CA PHE A 52 12.27 9.93 -9.07
C PHE A 52 13.27 10.50 -8.08
N THR A 53 13.79 9.65 -7.21
CA THR A 53 14.83 9.99 -6.24
C THR A 53 16.02 9.05 -6.31
N SER A 54 17.22 9.60 -6.11
CA SER A 54 18.50 8.90 -6.14
C SER A 54 19.33 9.27 -4.91
N HIS A 55 20.17 8.36 -4.45
CA HIS A 55 21.27 8.73 -3.57
C HIS A 55 22.18 9.77 -4.24
N PRO A 56 22.71 10.78 -3.52
CA PRO A 56 23.74 11.67 -4.07
C PRO A 56 25.03 10.92 -4.46
N GLY A 57 25.75 11.44 -5.45
CA GLY A 57 27.03 10.89 -5.92
C GLY A 57 26.90 9.67 -6.84
N ARG A 58 25.69 9.33 -7.31
CA ARG A 58 25.45 8.26 -8.29
C ARG A 58 25.49 8.78 -9.71
N THR A 59 26.10 8.02 -10.61
CA THR A 59 26.08 8.29 -12.05
C THR A 59 24.77 7.77 -12.64
N LEU A 60 23.83 8.69 -12.89
CA LEU A 60 22.53 8.38 -13.44
C LEU A 60 22.59 8.38 -14.96
N THR A 61 21.97 7.37 -15.57
CA THR A 61 21.73 7.31 -17.00
C THR A 61 20.23 7.24 -17.24
N LEU A 62 19.75 8.12 -18.11
CA LEU A 62 18.38 8.15 -18.58
C LEU A 62 18.36 7.93 -20.09
N GLU A 63 17.56 6.97 -20.53
CA GLU A 63 17.24 6.74 -21.93
C GLU A 63 15.74 6.93 -22.13
N LEU A 64 15.37 7.76 -23.10
CA LEU A 64 13.99 8.03 -23.48
C LEU A 64 13.81 7.66 -24.95
N GLN A 65 12.95 6.68 -25.21
CA GLN A 65 12.75 6.13 -26.55
C GLN A 65 11.26 6.07 -26.89
N PRO A 66 10.83 6.53 -28.08
CA PRO A 66 9.46 6.32 -28.53
C PRO A 66 9.24 4.84 -28.90
N ILE A 67 8.20 4.21 -28.34
CA ILE A 67 7.81 2.82 -28.60
C ILE A 67 6.81 2.75 -29.77
N ALA A 68 5.84 3.67 -29.81
CA ALA A 68 4.79 3.73 -30.81
C ALA A 68 4.50 5.19 -31.22
N GLY A 69 4.41 5.46 -32.53
CA GLY A 69 4.23 6.83 -33.06
C GLY A 69 4.69 7.08 -34.50
N GLY A 70 5.22 6.05 -35.19
CA GLY A 70 5.73 6.15 -36.56
C GLY A 70 7.22 6.51 -36.63
N ARG A 71 7.85 6.24 -37.79
CA ARG A 71 9.32 6.36 -38.03
C ARG A 71 9.92 7.78 -37.86
N THR A 72 9.13 8.77 -37.48
CA THR A 72 9.52 10.19 -37.35
C THR A 72 9.14 10.80 -35.99
N ALA A 73 8.66 10.00 -35.03
CA ALA A 73 8.32 10.52 -33.71
C ALA A 73 9.61 10.97 -32.99
N THR A 74 9.71 12.27 -32.69
CA THR A 74 10.78 12.84 -31.89
C THR A 74 10.25 13.18 -30.52
N VAL A 75 10.98 12.80 -29.48
CA VAL A 75 10.64 13.12 -28.10
C VAL A 75 11.74 14.00 -27.53
N ASP A 76 11.36 15.17 -27.03
CA ASP A 76 12.25 16.09 -26.34
C ASP A 76 11.95 16.05 -24.84
N PHE A 77 12.97 16.24 -23.99
CA PHE A 77 12.77 16.35 -22.56
C PHE A 77 13.68 17.42 -21.93
N ARG A 78 13.25 17.89 -20.76
CA ARG A 78 14.04 18.74 -19.86
C ARG A 78 14.25 18.01 -18.55
N LEU A 79 15.48 18.02 -18.06
CA LEU A 79 15.82 17.47 -16.76
C LEU A 79 15.93 18.60 -15.73
N HIS A 80 15.23 18.43 -14.61
CA HIS A 80 15.20 19.36 -13.50
C HIS A 80 15.66 18.67 -12.21
N GLU A 81 16.43 19.37 -11.39
CA GLU A 81 16.69 19.01 -9.99
C GLU A 81 15.66 19.69 -9.11
N VAL A 82 15.10 18.96 -8.15
CA VAL A 82 14.20 19.53 -7.15
C VAL A 82 15.04 20.12 -6.02
N THR A 83 14.99 21.43 -5.83
CA THR A 83 15.74 22.07 -4.73
C THR A 83 15.15 21.71 -3.36
N SER A 84 15.86 22.04 -2.29
CA SER A 84 15.34 21.89 -0.92
C SER A 84 14.06 22.69 -0.64
N GLU A 85 13.79 23.74 -1.43
CA GLU A 85 12.54 24.50 -1.37
C GLU A 85 11.41 23.89 -2.23
N GLY A 86 11.66 22.77 -2.90
CA GLY A 86 10.72 22.10 -3.80
C GLY A 86 10.62 22.74 -5.20
N ARG A 87 11.54 23.64 -5.57
CA ARG A 87 11.53 24.29 -6.89
C ARG A 87 12.23 23.43 -7.92
N LEU A 88 11.73 23.46 -9.16
CA LEU A 88 12.40 22.80 -10.28
C LEU A 88 13.49 23.70 -10.83
N ARG A 89 14.74 23.30 -10.60
CA ARG A 89 15.92 23.93 -11.19
C ARG A 89 16.34 23.15 -12.44
N HIS A 90 16.21 23.78 -13.59
CA HIS A 90 16.64 23.19 -14.85
C HIS A 90 18.15 22.87 -14.82
N ILE A 91 18.50 21.64 -15.17
CA ILE A 91 19.89 21.16 -15.24
C ILE A 91 20.34 21.09 -16.69
N ARG A 92 19.49 20.51 -17.56
CA ARG A 92 19.85 20.21 -18.94
C ARG A 92 18.62 20.06 -19.83
N ARG A 93 18.69 20.64 -21.03
CA ARG A 93 17.81 20.28 -22.15
C ARG A 93 18.61 19.38 -23.08
N LEU A 94 18.12 18.18 -23.35
CA LEU A 94 18.75 17.27 -24.30
C LEU A 94 17.89 17.23 -25.55
N ARG A 95 18.45 17.73 -26.65
CA ARG A 95 17.92 17.50 -27.99
C ARG A 95 18.88 16.56 -28.69
N ASP A 96 18.36 15.43 -29.10
CA ASP A 96 19.03 14.58 -30.07
C ASP A 96 18.26 14.78 -31.39
N GLY A 97 18.98 15.14 -32.45
CA GLY A 97 18.37 15.35 -33.77
C GLY A 97 17.90 14.05 -34.46
N ARG A 98 17.78 12.93 -33.71
CA ARG A 98 17.51 11.57 -34.19
C ARG A 98 16.31 10.90 -33.49
N GLY A 99 15.64 11.56 -32.55
CA GLY A 99 14.47 11.06 -31.83
C GLY A 99 14.75 10.16 -30.60
N GLN A 100 15.99 10.06 -30.11
CA GLN A 100 16.34 9.29 -28.90
C GLN A 100 16.96 10.18 -27.82
N GLY A 101 16.35 10.24 -26.64
CA GLY A 101 16.84 11.04 -25.55
C GLY A 101 17.83 10.30 -24.64
N LEU A 102 19.12 10.61 -24.69
CA LEU A 102 20.12 10.05 -23.77
C LEU A 102 20.74 11.12 -22.88
N ALA A 103 20.70 10.90 -21.56
CA ALA A 103 21.33 11.75 -20.56
C ALA A 103 22.20 10.92 -19.62
N THR A 104 23.39 11.41 -19.30
CA THR A 104 24.17 10.91 -18.16
C THR A 104 24.61 12.09 -17.31
N TRP A 105 24.42 11.99 -15.99
CA TRP A 105 24.85 13.00 -15.03
C TRP A 105 25.12 12.40 -13.66
N GLU A 106 25.82 13.14 -12.81
CA GLU A 106 26.02 12.77 -11.42
C GLU A 106 24.91 13.37 -10.55
N SER A 107 24.27 12.53 -9.74
CA SER A 107 23.24 12.98 -8.80
C SER A 107 23.86 13.82 -7.67
N ARG A 108 23.19 14.91 -7.31
CA ARG A 108 23.65 15.94 -6.36
C ARG A 108 22.46 16.50 -5.58
N GLY A 109 22.76 17.34 -4.60
CA GLY A 109 21.75 18.09 -3.86
C GLY A 109 20.80 17.17 -3.10
N THR A 110 19.50 17.34 -3.32
CA THR A 110 18.43 16.54 -2.68
C THR A 110 18.33 15.12 -3.22
N GLY A 111 18.94 14.84 -4.38
CA GLY A 111 18.77 13.58 -5.08
C GLY A 111 17.40 13.41 -5.76
N SER A 112 16.55 14.44 -5.77
CA SER A 112 15.20 14.39 -6.36
C SER A 112 15.19 15.07 -7.74
N TYR A 113 14.62 14.40 -8.74
CA TYR A 113 14.67 14.81 -10.14
C TYR A 113 13.31 14.75 -10.80
N VAL A 114 13.07 15.66 -11.74
CA VAL A 114 11.91 15.65 -12.62
C VAL A 114 12.35 15.68 -14.07
N VAL A 115 11.88 14.70 -14.83
CA VAL A 115 12.03 14.61 -16.28
C VAL A 115 10.74 15.13 -16.90
N GLN A 116 10.79 16.35 -17.39
CA GLN A 116 9.69 16.95 -18.13
C GLN A 116 9.77 16.48 -19.59
N VAL A 117 9.00 15.45 -19.93
CA VAL A 117 8.84 14.99 -21.31
C VAL A 117 7.90 15.96 -22.02
N LEU A 118 8.41 16.63 -23.04
CA LEU A 118 7.69 17.71 -23.73
C LEU A 118 6.61 17.12 -24.64
N ALA A 119 5.46 17.80 -24.68
CA ALA A 119 4.34 17.41 -25.53
C ALA A 119 4.77 17.33 -27.03
N PRO A 120 4.61 16.17 -27.68
CA PRO A 120 4.90 15.99 -29.10
C PRO A 120 3.79 16.55 -29.99
N ARG A 121 4.00 16.58 -31.32
CA ARG A 121 2.96 16.97 -32.30
C ARG A 121 1.82 15.96 -32.44
N ALA A 122 2.08 14.70 -32.10
CA ALA A 122 1.13 13.59 -32.13
C ALA A 122 1.36 12.71 -30.90
N PRO A 123 0.33 12.06 -30.33
CA PRO A 123 0.47 11.21 -29.17
C PRO A 123 1.51 10.14 -29.45
N VAL A 124 2.40 9.95 -28.49
CA VAL A 124 3.50 9.01 -28.60
C VAL A 124 3.58 8.25 -27.29
N GLU A 125 3.75 6.94 -27.39
CA GLU A 125 4.08 6.11 -26.24
C GLU A 125 5.60 6.09 -26.10
N VAL A 126 6.10 6.35 -24.90
CA VAL A 126 7.54 6.42 -24.62
C VAL A 126 7.94 5.42 -23.55
N GLU A 127 9.13 4.87 -23.71
CA GLU A 127 9.84 4.13 -22.66
C GLU A 127 10.91 5.04 -22.06
N LEU A 128 10.91 5.15 -20.74
CA LEU A 128 11.96 5.83 -19.98
C LEU A 128 12.71 4.78 -19.17
N ARG A 129 13.99 4.57 -19.47
CA ARG A 129 14.87 3.68 -18.70
C ARG A 129 15.79 4.50 -17.82
N LEU A 130 15.82 4.15 -16.53
CA LEU A 130 16.73 4.73 -15.54
C LEU A 130 17.67 3.67 -15.02
N SER A 131 18.96 4.00 -14.96
CA SER A 131 19.97 3.18 -14.30
C SER A 131 20.97 4.08 -13.55
N CYS A 132 21.63 3.54 -12.52
CA CYS A 132 22.60 4.30 -11.72
C CYS A 132 23.99 3.64 -11.60
N GLY A 133 24.21 2.49 -12.27
CA GLY A 133 25.49 1.76 -12.27
C GLY A 133 25.92 1.22 -10.91
N ALA A 134 24.99 1.01 -9.97
CA ALA A 134 25.28 0.54 -8.62
C ALA A 134 24.06 -0.18 -8.02
N ASP A 135 24.27 -0.98 -6.97
CA ASP A 135 23.26 -1.91 -6.45
C ASP A 135 22.02 -1.25 -5.81
N VAL A 136 22.17 -0.05 -5.23
CA VAL A 136 21.07 0.67 -4.56
C VAL A 136 20.96 2.08 -5.12
N CYS A 137 20.09 2.31 -6.10
CA CYS A 137 19.99 3.61 -6.77
C CYS A 137 19.26 4.67 -5.95
N SER A 138 18.20 4.27 -5.25
CA SER A 138 17.27 5.18 -4.58
C SER A 138 17.29 4.99 -3.06
N PRO A 139 17.07 6.05 -2.26
CA PRO A 139 16.90 5.93 -0.80
C PRO A 139 15.55 5.32 -0.38
N VAL A 140 14.64 5.12 -1.33
CA VAL A 140 13.34 4.47 -1.15
C VAL A 140 13.28 3.19 -1.97
N ALA A 141 12.58 2.18 -1.46
CA ALA A 141 12.48 0.88 -2.10
C ALA A 141 11.75 0.97 -3.45
N GLN A 142 12.35 0.37 -4.47
CA GLN A 142 11.85 0.25 -5.84
C GLN A 142 10.80 -0.88 -5.94
N PRO A 143 10.09 -1.02 -7.08
CA PRO A 143 9.12 -2.09 -7.27
C PRO A 143 9.76 -3.47 -7.04
N GLY A 144 9.09 -4.33 -6.27
CA GLY A 144 9.57 -5.65 -5.91
C GLY A 144 10.65 -5.69 -4.81
N GLU A 145 11.15 -4.53 -4.35
CA GLU A 145 12.09 -4.47 -3.23
C GLU A 145 11.39 -4.55 -1.87
N MET A 146 12.18 -4.89 -0.85
CA MET A 146 11.70 -5.01 0.52
C MET A 146 11.31 -3.66 1.12
N CYS A 147 10.18 -3.62 1.82
CA CYS A 147 9.73 -2.48 2.62
C CYS A 147 9.50 -2.86 4.08
N ALA A 148 9.34 -1.84 4.92
CA ALA A 148 9.18 -1.92 6.37
C ALA A 148 10.37 -2.61 7.04
N GLY A 149 10.10 -3.59 7.91
CA GLY A 149 11.09 -4.24 8.75
C GLY A 149 11.78 -3.30 9.74
N ILE A 150 12.85 -3.80 10.38
CA ILE A 150 13.58 -3.06 11.43
C ILE A 150 14.21 -1.75 10.91
N ALA A 151 14.50 -1.70 9.61
CA ALA A 151 15.06 -0.53 8.95
C ALA A 151 14.00 0.53 8.59
N GLY A 152 12.71 0.20 8.66
CA GLY A 152 11.62 1.12 8.34
C GLY A 152 11.66 1.61 6.89
N ILE A 153 12.08 0.74 5.96
CA ILE A 153 12.27 1.11 4.55
C ILE A 153 10.91 1.47 3.95
N ARG A 154 10.83 2.65 3.31
CA ARG A 154 9.61 3.11 2.65
C ARG A 154 9.69 2.83 1.17
N CYS A 155 8.55 2.49 0.58
CA CYS A 155 8.43 2.38 -0.86
C CYS A 155 8.53 3.75 -1.53
N ALA A 156 8.98 3.76 -2.78
CA ALA A 156 8.96 4.93 -3.64
C ALA A 156 7.51 5.41 -3.91
N ASP A 157 7.38 6.66 -4.34
CA ASP A 157 6.06 7.23 -4.66
C ASP A 157 5.33 6.37 -5.71
N GLY A 158 4.00 6.25 -5.57
CA GLY A 158 3.17 5.37 -6.42
C GLY A 158 3.23 3.88 -6.08
N LEU A 159 3.99 3.50 -5.05
CA LEU A 159 4.04 2.15 -4.53
C LEU A 159 3.47 2.09 -3.11
N TYR A 160 2.97 0.93 -2.71
CA TYR A 160 2.58 0.64 -1.33
C TYR A 160 3.33 -0.59 -0.81
N CYS A 161 3.45 -0.69 0.51
CA CYS A 161 4.10 -1.83 1.14
C CYS A 161 3.08 -2.96 1.31
N ASP A 162 3.18 -3.99 0.47
CA ASP A 162 2.34 -5.19 0.52
C ASP A 162 2.93 -6.20 1.51
N PHE A 163 2.19 -6.48 2.58
CA PHE A 163 2.57 -7.46 3.58
C PHE A 163 1.88 -8.79 3.27
N ALA A 164 2.67 -9.86 3.22
CA ALA A 164 2.11 -11.20 3.25
C ALA A 164 1.20 -11.38 4.50
N PRO A 165 0.14 -12.19 4.46
CA PRO A 165 -0.75 -12.40 5.61
C PRO A 165 -0.02 -12.81 6.89
N GLU A 166 1.05 -13.61 6.77
CA GLU A 166 1.88 -14.06 7.89
C GLU A 166 2.78 -12.95 8.44
N ALA A 167 2.93 -11.84 7.70
CA ALA A 167 3.68 -10.68 8.14
C ALA A 167 2.91 -9.82 9.15
N ASN A 168 1.62 -10.10 9.40
CA ASN A 168 0.81 -9.44 10.42
C ASN A 168 0.95 -7.90 10.35
N CYS A 169 0.82 -7.33 9.15
CA CYS A 169 0.97 -5.88 8.92
C CYS A 169 2.33 -5.30 9.38
N GLY A 170 3.40 -6.09 9.25
CA GLY A 170 4.74 -5.70 9.68
C GLY A 170 5.02 -5.85 11.17
N ALA A 171 4.13 -6.50 11.94
CA ALA A 171 4.37 -6.77 13.35
C ALA A 171 5.67 -7.57 13.55
N TYR A 172 6.44 -7.22 14.59
CA TYR A 172 7.75 -7.81 14.90
C TYR A 172 8.79 -7.61 13.78
N ASP A 173 8.86 -6.40 13.23
CA ASP A 173 9.83 -6.02 12.19
C ASP A 173 9.75 -6.92 10.95
N ARG A 174 8.57 -7.46 10.66
CA ARG A 174 8.34 -8.22 9.43
C ARG A 174 8.29 -7.25 8.27
N SER A 175 8.93 -7.65 7.18
CA SER A 175 8.97 -6.87 5.96
C SER A 175 7.80 -7.21 5.03
N GLY A 176 7.55 -6.30 4.10
CA GLY A 176 6.70 -6.52 2.93
C GLY A 176 7.51 -6.34 1.65
N THR A 177 6.79 -6.28 0.54
CA THR A 177 7.31 -5.98 -0.79
C THR A 177 6.64 -4.72 -1.33
N CYS A 178 7.40 -3.85 -1.99
CA CYS A 178 6.81 -2.68 -2.65
C CYS A 178 6.09 -3.07 -3.92
N GLU A 179 4.78 -2.87 -3.93
CA GLU A 179 3.89 -3.16 -5.07
C GLU A 179 3.28 -1.87 -5.62
N PHE A 180 2.90 -1.89 -6.89
CA PHE A 180 2.26 -0.74 -7.54
C PHE A 180 0.90 -0.44 -6.92
N VAL A 181 0.63 0.84 -6.68
CA VAL A 181 -0.72 1.30 -6.36
C VAL A 181 -1.56 1.20 -7.64
N PRO A 182 -2.65 0.38 -7.67
CA PRO A 182 -3.47 0.23 -8.86
C PRO A 182 -4.20 1.54 -9.21
N GLU A 183 -4.33 1.86 -10.50
CA GLU A 183 -5.11 3.03 -10.95
C GLU A 183 -6.60 2.72 -11.14
N VAL A 184 -6.92 1.45 -11.42
CA VAL A 184 -8.28 1.00 -11.75
C VAL A 184 -8.59 -0.27 -10.98
N CYS A 185 -9.73 -0.27 -10.30
CA CYS A 185 -10.22 -1.42 -9.55
C CYS A 185 -11.52 -1.96 -10.13
N ARG A 186 -11.68 -3.28 -9.98
CA ARG A 186 -12.97 -3.96 -10.08
C ARG A 186 -13.95 -3.41 -9.03
N GLN A 187 -15.24 -3.40 -9.37
CA GLN A 187 -16.32 -2.85 -8.54
C GLN A 187 -17.08 -3.91 -7.73
N ASP A 188 -16.60 -5.14 -7.72
CA ASP A 188 -17.13 -6.18 -6.85
C ASP A 188 -16.76 -5.91 -5.39
N TYR A 189 -17.66 -6.36 -4.53
CA TYR A 189 -17.58 -6.18 -3.10
C TYR A 189 -17.13 -7.51 -2.47
N ASP A 190 -15.83 -7.63 -2.28
CA ASP A 190 -15.12 -8.73 -1.63
C ASP A 190 -14.32 -8.13 -0.46
N PRO A 191 -14.98 -7.78 0.66
CA PRO A 191 -14.40 -6.88 1.63
C PRO A 191 -13.13 -7.44 2.27
N VAL A 192 -12.24 -6.53 2.62
CA VAL A 192 -10.98 -6.82 3.32
C VAL A 192 -10.78 -5.86 4.48
N CYS A 193 -10.10 -6.33 5.52
CA CYS A 193 -9.67 -5.50 6.63
C CYS A 193 -8.24 -5.04 6.38
N GLY A 194 -8.04 -3.72 6.29
CA GLY A 194 -6.73 -3.12 6.08
C GLY A 194 -5.84 -3.17 7.31
N CYS A 195 -4.54 -3.01 7.10
CA CYS A 195 -3.57 -2.88 8.19
C CYS A 195 -3.77 -1.63 9.06
N ASP A 196 -4.49 -0.64 8.56
CA ASP A 196 -4.97 0.55 9.27
C ASP A 196 -6.24 0.30 10.13
N GLY A 197 -6.83 -0.91 10.04
CA GLY A 197 -8.05 -1.27 10.75
C GLY A 197 -9.34 -0.77 10.10
N LEU A 198 -9.30 -0.33 8.85
CA LEU A 198 -10.48 0.06 8.08
C LEU A 198 -10.93 -1.05 7.13
N THR A 199 -12.24 -1.19 6.96
CA THR A 199 -12.83 -2.08 5.95
C THR A 199 -12.76 -1.41 4.59
N TYR A 200 -12.20 -2.13 3.61
CA TYR A 200 -12.21 -1.74 2.21
C TYR A 200 -13.14 -2.67 1.41
N GLY A 201 -13.77 -2.15 0.36
CA GLY A 201 -14.73 -2.91 -0.45
C GLY A 201 -14.09 -4.10 -1.19
N ASN A 202 -12.81 -3.99 -1.53
CA ASN A 202 -11.96 -5.08 -1.99
C ASN A 202 -10.47 -4.76 -1.78
N ASP A 203 -9.63 -5.74 -2.05
CA ASP A 203 -8.16 -5.69 -1.99
C ASP A 203 -7.56 -4.57 -2.85
N CYS A 204 -8.05 -4.41 -4.08
CA CYS A 204 -7.59 -3.34 -4.97
C CYS A 204 -7.89 -1.95 -4.39
N VAL A 205 -9.08 -1.74 -3.83
CA VAL A 205 -9.45 -0.46 -3.19
C VAL A 205 -8.56 -0.20 -1.97
N ALA A 206 -8.19 -1.22 -1.19
CA ALA A 206 -7.21 -1.05 -0.11
C ALA A 206 -5.82 -0.61 -0.65
N ALA A 207 -5.35 -1.25 -1.73
CA ALA A 207 -4.10 -0.90 -2.38
C ALA A 207 -4.11 0.53 -2.95
N THR A 208 -5.24 1.02 -3.51
CA THR A 208 -5.37 2.42 -3.96
C THR A 208 -5.18 3.45 -2.84
N ALA A 209 -5.49 3.06 -1.60
CA ALA A 209 -5.27 3.86 -0.40
C ALA A 209 -3.86 3.68 0.18
N GLY A 210 -3.02 2.85 -0.44
CA GLY A 210 -1.68 2.50 0.04
C GLY A 210 -1.69 1.57 1.25
N VAL A 211 -2.76 0.78 1.42
CA VAL A 211 -2.99 -0.06 2.61
C VAL A 211 -2.92 -1.54 2.24
N SER A 212 -2.01 -2.26 2.90
CA SER A 212 -1.96 -3.73 2.81
C SER A 212 -3.16 -4.37 3.50
N VAL A 213 -3.57 -5.53 2.99
CA VAL A 213 -4.63 -6.34 3.59
C VAL A 213 -4.09 -7.07 4.82
N ARG A 214 -4.79 -6.92 5.95
CA ARG A 214 -4.55 -7.68 7.19
C ARG A 214 -5.27 -9.02 7.16
N SER A 215 -6.52 -9.02 6.74
CA SER A 215 -7.36 -10.22 6.68
C SER A 215 -8.47 -10.06 5.64
N LEU A 216 -8.97 -11.19 5.14
CA LEU A 216 -10.19 -11.23 4.33
C LEU A 216 -11.41 -10.90 5.20
N GLY A 217 -12.47 -10.38 4.59
CA GLY A 217 -13.68 -9.93 5.28
C GLY A 217 -13.55 -8.52 5.85
N GLU A 218 -14.65 -7.97 6.34
CA GLU A 218 -14.66 -6.67 7.00
C GLU A 218 -13.82 -6.68 8.29
N CYS A 219 -13.38 -5.49 8.74
CA CYS A 219 -12.78 -5.36 10.06
C CYS A 219 -13.80 -5.62 11.18
N GLY A 220 -13.32 -6.25 12.25
CA GLY A 220 -14.12 -6.53 13.44
C GLY A 220 -14.57 -7.99 13.51
N PRO A 221 -15.51 -8.30 14.41
CA PRO A 221 -16.06 -9.64 14.51
C PRO A 221 -17.03 -9.92 13.36
N THR A 222 -16.97 -11.11 12.78
CA THR A 222 -17.98 -11.56 11.83
C THR A 222 -19.27 -11.89 12.58
N VAL A 223 -20.35 -11.16 12.30
CA VAL A 223 -21.66 -11.41 12.91
C VAL A 223 -22.38 -12.55 12.18
N VAL A 224 -22.80 -13.57 12.92
CA VAL A 224 -23.42 -14.79 12.37
C VAL A 224 -24.80 -15.05 12.96
N GLY A 225 -25.65 -15.71 12.18
CA GLY A 225 -27.05 -16.00 12.47
C GLY A 225 -27.28 -17.31 13.24
N LEU A 226 -28.56 -17.59 13.47
CA LEU A 226 -29.01 -18.78 14.21
C LEU A 226 -28.52 -20.07 13.54
N GLY A 227 -27.93 -20.98 14.31
CA GLY A 227 -27.43 -22.26 13.82
C GLY A 227 -26.05 -22.20 13.14
N GLU A 228 -25.48 -21.01 12.95
CA GLU A 228 -24.14 -20.86 12.39
C GLU A 228 -23.04 -21.03 13.46
N SER A 229 -21.82 -21.33 13.02
CA SER A 229 -20.67 -21.48 13.93
C SER A 229 -20.19 -20.13 14.47
N CYS A 230 -19.90 -20.10 15.76
CA CYS A 230 -19.40 -18.94 16.50
C CYS A 230 -18.21 -19.31 17.38
N GLY A 231 -17.46 -18.32 17.83
CA GLY A 231 -16.17 -18.56 18.50
C GLY A 231 -15.16 -19.22 17.56
N GLY A 232 -14.12 -19.80 18.15
CA GLY A 232 -13.01 -20.41 17.42
C GLY A 232 -12.19 -19.44 16.56
N PHE A 233 -11.14 -19.99 15.94
CA PHE A 233 -10.33 -19.28 14.95
C PHE A 233 -10.84 -19.59 13.55
N THR A 234 -11.41 -18.59 12.88
CA THR A 234 -11.80 -18.66 11.47
C THR A 234 -11.16 -17.51 10.70
N LEU A 235 -10.95 -17.71 9.39
CA LEU A 235 -10.56 -16.64 8.49
C LEU A 235 -11.63 -15.52 8.57
N GLY A 236 -11.21 -14.27 8.83
CA GLY A 236 -12.11 -13.10 8.88
C GLY A 236 -12.55 -12.62 10.26
N GLY A 237 -11.73 -12.83 11.30
CA GLY A 237 -11.97 -12.28 12.63
C GLY A 237 -12.89 -13.15 13.50
N LEU A 238 -13.11 -12.71 14.75
CA LEU A 238 -13.90 -13.47 15.73
C LEU A 238 -15.35 -13.60 15.28
N ARG A 239 -15.87 -14.82 15.18
CA ARG A 239 -17.29 -15.03 14.85
C ARG A 239 -18.16 -14.84 16.09
N VAL A 240 -19.05 -13.86 16.05
CA VAL A 240 -19.98 -13.55 17.15
C VAL A 240 -21.41 -13.71 16.69
N CYS A 241 -22.27 -14.18 17.59
CA CYS A 241 -23.69 -14.30 17.26
C CYS A 241 -24.35 -12.91 17.22
N GLY A 242 -25.26 -12.72 16.28
CA GLY A 242 -26.04 -11.49 16.16
C GLY A 242 -26.96 -11.23 17.35
N ASP A 243 -27.66 -10.10 17.29
CA ASP A 243 -28.58 -9.68 18.36
C ASP A 243 -29.65 -10.75 18.65
N GLY A 244 -29.94 -10.95 19.94
CA GLY A 244 -30.86 -12.00 20.40
C GLY A 244 -30.29 -13.42 20.40
N LEU A 245 -29.05 -13.63 19.94
CA LEU A 245 -28.38 -14.92 19.93
C LEU A 245 -27.19 -14.96 20.90
N TYR A 246 -26.76 -16.16 21.27
CA TYR A 246 -25.56 -16.40 22.05
C TYR A 246 -24.77 -17.59 21.52
N CYS A 247 -23.46 -17.60 21.76
CA CYS A 247 -22.62 -18.69 21.32
C CYS A 247 -22.75 -19.88 22.27
N LYS A 248 -23.46 -20.92 21.82
CA LYS A 248 -23.69 -22.14 22.59
C LYS A 248 -22.56 -23.14 22.34
N TYR A 249 -21.71 -23.34 23.34
CA TYR A 249 -20.66 -24.35 23.29
C TYR A 249 -21.19 -25.73 23.70
N ALA A 250 -20.64 -26.77 23.09
CA ALA A 250 -20.81 -28.13 23.59
C ALA A 250 -19.99 -28.31 24.89
N PRO A 251 -20.36 -29.24 25.78
CA PRO A 251 -19.64 -29.45 27.05
C PRO A 251 -18.15 -29.76 26.88
N ASP A 252 -17.77 -30.42 25.80
CA ASP A 252 -16.39 -30.77 25.44
C ASP A 252 -15.64 -29.63 24.72
N ALA A 253 -16.34 -28.58 24.30
CA ALA A 253 -15.74 -27.38 23.72
C ALA A 253 -15.21 -26.41 24.80
N ILE A 254 -15.42 -26.72 26.08
CA ILE A 254 -14.84 -26.03 27.23
C ILE A 254 -14.85 -24.50 27.09
N CYS A 255 -16.03 -23.94 26.82
CA CYS A 255 -16.24 -22.50 26.65
C CYS A 255 -15.43 -21.84 25.52
N GLY A 256 -15.08 -22.59 24.48
CA GLY A 256 -14.31 -22.10 23.36
C GLY A 256 -12.80 -22.12 23.57
N ARG A 257 -12.30 -22.78 24.63
CA ARG A 257 -10.85 -22.96 24.83
C ARG A 257 -10.23 -23.73 23.66
N ALA A 258 -8.98 -23.39 23.33
CA ALA A 258 -8.24 -23.95 22.19
C ALA A 258 -9.02 -23.83 20.87
N ASP A 259 -9.62 -22.66 20.66
CA ASP A 259 -10.36 -22.32 19.43
C ASP A 259 -11.55 -23.23 19.13
N ALA A 260 -12.12 -23.89 20.15
CA ALA A 260 -13.31 -24.71 19.97
C ALA A 260 -14.49 -23.85 19.53
N ALA A 261 -15.15 -24.26 18.44
CA ALA A 261 -16.32 -23.56 17.92
C ALA A 261 -17.59 -23.95 18.68
N GLY A 262 -18.51 -23.00 18.82
CA GLY A 262 -19.89 -23.22 19.25
C GLY A 262 -20.88 -23.03 18.11
N THR A 263 -22.15 -23.04 18.43
CA THR A 263 -23.25 -22.74 17.49
C THR A 263 -24.12 -21.64 18.06
N CYS A 264 -24.50 -20.67 17.24
CA CYS A 264 -25.41 -19.63 17.67
C CYS A 264 -26.79 -20.20 17.97
N ALA A 265 -27.29 -19.90 19.17
CA ALA A 265 -28.61 -20.29 19.64
C ALA A 265 -29.38 -19.06 20.15
N GLU A 266 -30.71 -19.13 20.15
CA GLU A 266 -31.55 -18.05 20.66
C GLU A 266 -31.36 -17.85 22.17
N LYS A 267 -31.34 -16.59 22.60
CA LYS A 267 -31.46 -16.21 24.01
C LYS A 267 -32.92 -16.38 24.44
N PRO A 268 -33.22 -17.25 25.41
CA PRO A 268 -34.60 -17.40 25.89
C PRO A 268 -35.08 -16.13 26.61
N GLU A 269 -36.28 -15.64 26.27
CA GLU A 269 -36.89 -14.47 26.93
C GLU A 269 -37.51 -14.80 28.29
N VAL A 270 -37.95 -16.06 28.45
CA VAL A 270 -38.64 -16.52 29.66
C VAL A 270 -37.94 -17.75 30.20
N CYS A 271 -37.55 -17.67 31.47
CA CYS A 271 -36.96 -18.78 32.20
C CYS A 271 -37.86 -19.24 33.34
N THR A 272 -37.89 -20.55 33.54
CA THR A 272 -38.53 -21.17 34.69
C THR A 272 -37.73 -20.88 35.97
N LYS A 273 -38.41 -20.93 37.13
CA LYS A 273 -37.85 -20.55 38.45
C LYS A 273 -37.21 -21.71 39.21
N GLU A 274 -36.91 -22.82 38.54
CA GLU A 274 -36.18 -23.92 39.13
C GLU A 274 -34.76 -23.50 39.53
N LEU A 275 -34.35 -23.97 40.69
CA LEU A 275 -33.00 -23.74 41.21
C LEU A 275 -32.14 -24.95 40.87
N ALA A 276 -31.44 -24.86 39.75
CA ALA A 276 -30.53 -25.89 39.24
C ALA A 276 -29.22 -25.20 38.80
N PRO A 277 -28.40 -24.73 39.76
CA PRO A 277 -27.33 -23.79 39.49
C PRO A 277 -26.30 -24.33 38.51
N VAL A 278 -25.73 -23.43 37.71
CA VAL A 278 -24.68 -23.71 36.72
C VAL A 278 -23.58 -22.66 36.79
N CYS A 279 -22.37 -23.07 36.42
CA CYS A 279 -21.24 -22.16 36.25
C CYS A 279 -21.17 -21.74 34.78
N GLY A 280 -21.23 -20.44 34.52
CA GLY A 280 -21.12 -19.87 33.18
C GLY A 280 -19.67 -19.80 32.71
N CYS A 281 -19.48 -19.71 31.40
CA CYS A 281 -18.17 -19.51 30.78
C CYS A 281 -17.46 -18.20 31.18
N ASP A 282 -18.21 -17.26 31.76
CA ASP A 282 -17.70 -16.02 32.35
C ASP A 282 -17.28 -16.16 33.83
N GLY A 283 -17.35 -17.38 34.38
CA GLY A 283 -17.02 -17.66 35.77
C GLY A 283 -18.11 -17.26 36.77
N GLN A 284 -19.30 -16.87 36.32
CA GLN A 284 -20.41 -16.50 37.19
C GLN A 284 -21.38 -17.67 37.42
N THR A 285 -21.94 -17.74 38.63
CA THR A 285 -22.98 -18.73 38.95
C THR A 285 -24.36 -18.20 38.57
N TYR A 286 -25.08 -18.98 37.77
CA TYR A 286 -26.46 -18.69 37.38
C TYR A 286 -27.43 -19.62 38.09
N SER A 287 -28.66 -19.16 38.34
CA SER A 287 -29.69 -19.93 39.06
C SER A 287 -30.12 -21.20 38.31
N ASN A 288 -30.09 -21.16 36.97
CA ASN A 288 -30.24 -22.30 36.08
C ASN A 288 -29.65 -21.99 34.69
N ALA A 289 -29.57 -23.03 33.85
CA ALA A 289 -29.01 -22.93 32.50
C ALA A 289 -29.79 -21.97 31.57
N CYS A 290 -31.10 -21.84 31.76
CA CYS A 290 -31.90 -20.89 30.98
C CYS A 290 -31.46 -19.44 31.28
N VAL A 291 -31.30 -19.08 32.56
CA VAL A 291 -30.88 -17.74 32.96
C VAL A 291 -29.47 -17.39 32.47
N ALA A 292 -28.57 -18.38 32.43
CA ALA A 292 -27.25 -18.21 31.80
C ALA A 292 -27.38 -17.90 30.30
N ALA A 293 -28.16 -18.70 29.57
CA ALA A 293 -28.41 -18.50 28.14
C ALA A 293 -29.11 -17.16 27.83
N ALA A 294 -30.09 -16.76 28.64
CA ALA A 294 -30.77 -15.46 28.53
C ALA A 294 -29.80 -14.28 28.70
N SER A 295 -28.76 -14.47 29.52
CA SER A 295 -27.66 -13.52 29.72
C SER A 295 -26.58 -13.61 28.63
N GLY A 296 -26.76 -14.51 27.65
CA GLY A 296 -25.82 -14.74 26.55
C GLY A 296 -24.62 -15.61 26.91
N ILE A 297 -24.68 -16.35 28.02
CA ILE A 297 -23.56 -17.09 28.57
C ILE A 297 -23.78 -18.60 28.41
N SER A 298 -22.81 -19.28 27.81
CA SER A 298 -22.76 -20.75 27.77
C SER A 298 -22.41 -21.33 29.14
N VAL A 299 -22.83 -22.57 29.38
CA VAL A 299 -22.53 -23.29 30.62
C VAL A 299 -21.20 -24.00 30.49
N ASP A 300 -20.28 -23.74 31.43
CA ASP A 300 -19.00 -24.46 31.57
C ASP A 300 -19.20 -25.76 32.35
N ALA A 301 -19.89 -25.67 33.51
CA ALA A 301 -20.08 -26.81 34.40
C ALA A 301 -21.44 -26.80 35.09
N ARG A 302 -21.88 -27.99 35.49
CA ARG A 302 -23.05 -28.16 36.37
C ARG A 302 -22.67 -27.77 37.80
N GLY A 303 -23.63 -27.18 38.53
CA GLY A 303 -23.40 -26.66 39.88
C GLY A 303 -22.88 -25.23 39.86
N ALA A 304 -22.79 -24.60 41.03
CA ALA A 304 -22.19 -23.28 41.17
C ALA A 304 -20.70 -23.29 40.83
N CYS A 305 -20.16 -22.15 40.43
CA CYS A 305 -18.73 -22.01 40.20
C CYS A 305 -17.95 -22.30 41.49
N ALA A 306 -16.80 -22.97 41.34
CA ALA A 306 -15.90 -23.18 42.46
C ALA A 306 -15.33 -21.82 42.92
N PRO A 307 -15.19 -21.58 44.23
CA PRO A 307 -14.44 -20.42 44.71
C PRO A 307 -13.00 -20.50 44.19
N PRO A 308 -12.34 -19.36 43.94
CA PRO A 308 -10.94 -19.36 43.57
C PRO A 308 -10.12 -20.10 44.64
N PRO A 309 -9.08 -20.85 44.25
CA PRO A 309 -8.22 -21.52 45.22
C PRO A 309 -7.64 -20.47 46.17
N VAL A 310 -7.72 -20.75 47.48
CA VAL A 310 -7.13 -19.89 48.51
C VAL A 310 -5.65 -20.21 48.56
N GLU A 311 -4.79 -19.26 48.15
CA GLU A 311 -3.33 -19.33 48.33
C GLU A 311 -2.92 -19.06 49.78
#